data_AF-A0A2S6GBX0-F1
#
_entry.id   AF-A0A2S6GBX0-F1
#
_cell.length_a   1.000
_cell.length_b   1.000
_cell.length_c   1.000
_cell.angle_alpha   90.00
_cell.angle_beta   90.00
_cell.angle_gamma   90.00
#
_symmetry.space_group_name_H-M   'P 1'
#
loop_
_entity.id
_entity.type
_entity.pdbx_description
1 polymer ?
#
loop_
_entity_poly.entity_id
_entity_poly.type
_entity_poly.pdbx_seq_one_letter_code
_entity_poly.pdbx_strand_id
1 'polypeptide(L)'
;MPRRYCPRSAGNYPRMGGNSYQARFTVVNPAQVAVSGRVAHRVVMRWATNRLGIGTALALTCLVAGCGKQQSATPPPSVPMVSATATTAAPPTTTEGAAPGGGDESPAEWYCKVDDLTLTLRDGDAAAGTVYRILVFTNKGGRTCVIQGFPGVSYVAGEDGHQVGPAAFREGAKGGPITLAPGQDATAAVGFVNVANYDPAVCKPTEVRGLRVYPPHDTASAFVPIAGTGCAGTPPGNQLTVHTVVS
;
A
#
# COMPACT_ATOMS: atom_id res chain seq x y z
N MET A 1 -10.40 -44.73 -26.10
CA MET A 1 -11.55 -44.15 -25.38
C MET A 1 -11.97 -42.87 -26.09
N PRO A 2 -13.14 -42.79 -26.76
CA PRO A 2 -13.55 -41.57 -27.43
C PRO A 2 -14.23 -40.59 -26.46
N ARG A 3 -13.81 -39.32 -26.50
CA ARG A 3 -14.41 -38.21 -25.73
C ARG A 3 -15.85 -38.00 -26.18
N ARG A 4 -16.81 -38.18 -25.27
CA ARG A 4 -18.21 -37.80 -25.48
C ARG A 4 -18.36 -36.29 -25.47
N TYR A 5 -18.88 -35.75 -26.57
CA TYR A 5 -19.29 -34.38 -26.75
C TYR A 5 -20.66 -34.18 -26.05
N CYS A 6 -20.78 -33.20 -25.15
CA CYS A 6 -22.08 -32.78 -24.62
C CYS A 6 -22.64 -31.65 -25.50
N PRO A 7 -23.87 -31.75 -26.03
CA PRO A 7 -24.51 -30.65 -26.74
C PRO A 7 -24.99 -29.58 -25.75
N ARG A 8 -24.71 -28.31 -26.08
CA ARG A 8 -25.26 -27.12 -25.40
C ARG A 8 -26.78 -27.07 -25.61
N SER A 9 -27.52 -27.14 -24.51
CA SER A 9 -28.96 -26.86 -24.49
C SER A 9 -29.19 -25.36 -24.67
N ALA A 10 -30.00 -25.00 -25.67
CA ALA A 10 -30.46 -23.64 -25.93
C ALA A 10 -31.49 -23.23 -24.88
N GLY A 11 -31.04 -22.50 -23.86
CA GLY A 11 -31.90 -21.86 -22.87
C GLY A 11 -32.48 -20.56 -23.42
N ASN A 12 -33.79 -20.58 -23.62
CA ASN A 12 -34.64 -19.47 -24.03
C ASN A 12 -34.68 -18.39 -22.93
N TYR A 13 -34.14 -17.19 -23.18
CA TYR A 13 -34.28 -16.05 -22.28
C TYR A 13 -35.43 -15.14 -22.75
N PRO A 14 -36.39 -14.79 -21.87
CA PRO A 14 -37.47 -13.87 -22.23
C PRO A 14 -36.92 -12.45 -22.44
N ARG A 15 -37.36 -11.84 -23.55
CA ARG A 15 -37.16 -10.41 -23.86
C ARG A 15 -37.78 -9.54 -22.76
N MET A 16 -36.93 -8.91 -21.94
CA MET A 16 -37.36 -7.79 -21.10
C MET A 16 -37.51 -6.54 -21.97
N GLY A 17 -38.72 -5.98 -21.97
CA GLY A 17 -39.11 -4.80 -22.74
C GLY A 17 -38.30 -3.57 -22.36
N GLY A 18 -37.90 -2.81 -23.39
CA GLY A 18 -37.23 -1.54 -23.23
C GLY A 18 -38.16 -0.50 -22.61
N ASN A 19 -37.85 -0.08 -21.39
CA ASN A 19 -38.41 1.14 -20.83
C ASN A 19 -37.47 2.30 -21.19
N SER A 20 -37.96 3.18 -22.07
CA SER A 20 -37.28 4.39 -22.53
C SER A 20 -37.33 5.42 -21.39
N TYR A 21 -36.31 5.43 -20.54
CA TYR A 21 -36.10 6.52 -19.61
C TYR A 21 -35.55 7.73 -20.37
N GLN A 22 -36.46 8.58 -20.86
CA GLN A 22 -36.15 9.93 -21.31
C GLN A 22 -35.66 10.74 -20.10
N ALA A 23 -34.34 10.88 -19.97
CA ALA A 23 -33.73 11.79 -19.00
C ALA A 23 -34.01 13.24 -19.45
N ARG A 24 -35.04 13.86 -18.87
CA ARG A 24 -35.24 15.31 -18.98
C ARG A 24 -34.11 16.02 -18.24
N PHE A 25 -33.15 16.55 -18.97
CA PHE A 25 -32.20 17.53 -18.47
C PHE A 25 -32.94 18.85 -18.21
N THR A 26 -33.33 19.09 -16.96
CA THR A 26 -33.62 20.46 -16.50
C THR A 26 -32.30 21.16 -16.19
N VAL A 27 -31.96 22.15 -17.01
CA VAL A 27 -30.87 23.11 -16.74
C VAL A 27 -31.22 23.86 -15.46
N VAL A 28 -30.51 23.59 -14.38
CA VAL A 28 -30.62 24.36 -13.14
C VAL A 28 -29.67 25.55 -13.24
N ASN A 29 -30.26 26.75 -13.28
CA ASN A 29 -29.59 28.04 -13.33
C ASN A 29 -28.79 28.28 -12.02
N PRO A 30 -27.48 28.57 -12.07
CA PRO A 30 -26.68 28.79 -10.88
C PRO A 30 -26.79 30.27 -10.45
N ALA A 31 -27.91 30.62 -9.84
CA ALA A 31 -28.06 31.89 -9.19
C ALA A 31 -28.91 31.71 -7.92
N GLN A 32 -28.32 32.09 -6.79
CA GLN A 32 -28.95 32.25 -5.47
C GLN A 32 -29.09 30.97 -4.62
N VAL A 33 -28.03 30.64 -3.87
CA VAL A 33 -28.24 30.08 -2.52
C VAL A 33 -27.45 30.93 -1.53
N ALA A 34 -28.22 31.76 -0.83
CA ALA A 34 -27.79 32.69 0.19
C ALA A 34 -27.18 31.96 1.40
N VAL A 35 -26.10 32.53 1.90
CA VAL A 35 -25.47 32.20 3.18
C VAL A 35 -26.47 32.52 4.30
N SER A 36 -27.01 31.48 4.94
CA SER A 36 -27.82 31.63 6.14
C SER A 36 -27.06 31.01 7.31
N GLY A 37 -26.33 31.87 8.03
CA GLY A 37 -25.66 31.52 9.27
C GLY A 37 -26.69 31.17 10.35
N ARG A 38 -26.56 29.97 10.93
CA ARG A 38 -27.31 29.59 12.14
C ARG A 38 -26.34 29.38 13.29
N VAL A 39 -26.40 30.37 14.18
CA VAL A 39 -26.18 30.38 15.62
C VAL A 39 -25.90 29.01 16.24
N ALA A 40 -24.74 28.92 16.89
CA ALA A 40 -24.33 27.82 17.75
C ALA A 40 -25.32 27.63 18.92
N HIS A 41 -26.05 26.54 18.92
CA HIS A 41 -26.73 26.05 20.12
C HIS A 41 -25.70 25.34 20.99
N ARG A 42 -25.31 26.00 22.09
CA ARG A 42 -24.59 25.39 23.21
C ARG A 42 -25.48 24.30 23.83
N VAL A 43 -25.27 23.04 23.45
CA VAL A 43 -25.80 21.91 24.19
C VAL A 43 -24.92 21.72 25.41
N VAL A 44 -25.36 22.26 26.55
CA VAL A 44 -24.80 21.95 27.87
C VAL A 44 -25.21 20.52 28.20
N MET A 45 -24.34 19.56 27.93
CA MET A 45 -24.56 18.17 28.30
C MET A 45 -24.38 18.04 29.82
N ARG A 46 -25.52 17.83 30.49
CA ARG A 46 -25.61 17.60 31.93
C ARG A 46 -25.01 16.23 32.22
N TRP A 47 -23.93 16.22 33.00
CA TRP A 47 -23.25 15.02 33.48
C TRP A 47 -24.17 14.30 34.46
N ALA A 48 -24.78 13.19 34.02
CA ALA A 48 -25.48 12.27 34.91
C ALA A 48 -24.42 11.50 35.71
N THR A 49 -24.24 11.89 36.96
CA THR A 49 -23.41 11.20 37.95
C THR A 49 -24.19 9.99 38.47
N ASN A 50 -23.92 8.81 37.92
CA ASN A 50 -24.41 7.56 38.50
C ASN A 50 -23.36 7.03 39.49
N ARG A 51 -23.65 7.21 40.79
CA ARG A 51 -23.04 6.47 41.90
C ARG A 51 -23.83 5.18 42.14
N LEU A 52 -23.20 4.25 42.87
CA LEU A 52 -23.55 2.85 43.19
C LEU A 52 -22.97 1.84 42.19
N GLY A 53 -22.19 0.83 42.58
CA GLY A 53 -21.92 0.34 43.93
C GLY A 53 -20.78 -0.69 43.99
N ILE A 54 -20.53 -1.08 45.23
CA ILE A 54 -19.51 -1.97 45.81
C ILE A 54 -19.58 -3.39 45.22
N GLY A 55 -18.44 -4.06 45.06
CA GLY A 55 -18.44 -5.50 44.71
C GLY A 55 -17.08 -6.16 44.48
N THR A 56 -16.39 -6.48 45.56
CA THR A 56 -15.56 -7.69 45.80
C THR A 56 -14.34 -8.01 44.91
N ALA A 57 -13.21 -8.05 45.61
CA ALA A 57 -11.92 -8.62 45.23
C ALA A 57 -11.99 -10.10 44.84
N LEU A 58 -11.22 -10.49 43.83
CA LEU A 58 -10.65 -11.83 43.68
C LEU A 58 -9.27 -11.69 43.04
N ALA A 59 -8.26 -11.78 43.89
CA ALA A 59 -6.86 -11.88 43.50
C ALA A 59 -6.63 -13.26 42.87
N LEU A 60 -6.27 -13.28 41.59
CA LEU A 60 -5.77 -14.46 40.90
C LEU A 60 -4.27 -14.27 40.63
N THR A 61 -3.49 -14.91 41.49
CA THR A 61 -2.03 -15.04 41.41
C THR A 61 -1.65 -15.99 40.27
N CYS A 62 -1.10 -15.46 39.17
CA CYS A 62 -0.40 -16.26 38.16
C CYS A 62 1.11 -16.27 38.47
N LEU A 63 1.58 -17.36 39.09
CA LEU A 63 2.99 -17.70 39.15
C LEU A 63 3.40 -18.27 37.79
N VAL A 64 3.99 -17.45 36.92
CA VAL A 64 4.69 -17.94 35.73
C VAL A 64 6.17 -18.05 36.09
N ALA A 65 6.65 -19.29 36.17
CA ALA A 65 8.05 -19.62 36.34
C ALA A 65 8.84 -19.14 35.12
N GLY A 66 9.66 -18.11 35.32
CA GLY A 66 10.69 -17.70 34.38
C GLY A 66 11.94 -18.55 34.58
N CYS A 67 12.23 -19.45 33.63
CA CYS A 67 13.59 -19.93 33.42
C CYS A 67 14.24 -19.02 32.39
N GLY A 68 15.12 -18.14 32.88
CA GLY A 68 16.02 -17.38 32.03
C GLY A 68 17.32 -18.14 31.75
N LYS A 69 18.12 -17.50 30.87
CA LYS A 69 19.58 -17.55 30.78
C LYS A 69 20.13 -18.80 30.05
N GLN A 70 21.04 -18.75 29.07
CA GLN A 70 21.89 -17.72 28.45
C GLN A 70 22.33 -18.28 27.10
N GLN A 71 22.47 -17.45 26.08
CA GLN A 71 23.35 -17.83 24.96
C GLN A 71 24.35 -16.71 24.73
N SER A 72 25.57 -17.02 25.16
CA SER A 72 26.75 -16.17 25.10
C SER A 72 26.99 -15.72 23.66
N ALA A 73 27.11 -14.41 23.48
CA ALA A 73 27.66 -13.83 22.28
C ALA A 73 29.16 -14.14 22.24
N THR A 74 29.59 -14.86 21.21
CA THR A 74 31.00 -14.99 20.84
C THR A 74 31.37 -13.77 19.98
N PRO A 75 32.29 -12.89 20.41
CA PRO A 75 32.83 -11.87 19.52
C PRO A 75 33.82 -12.50 18.53
N PRO A 76 33.72 -12.22 17.21
CA PRO A 76 34.78 -12.55 16.27
C PRO A 76 36.01 -11.61 16.47
N PRO A 77 37.23 -12.08 16.16
CA PRO A 77 38.47 -11.38 16.44
C PRO A 77 38.71 -10.15 15.56
N SER A 78 39.31 -9.14 16.19
CA SER A 78 39.83 -7.91 15.61
C SER A 78 40.84 -8.18 14.48
N VAL A 79 40.59 -7.63 13.30
CA VAL A 79 41.60 -7.51 12.24
C VAL A 79 42.17 -6.08 12.23
N PRO A 80 43.50 -5.91 12.09
CA PRO A 80 44.14 -4.61 12.17
C PRO A 80 43.83 -3.72 10.96
N MET A 81 43.66 -2.43 11.28
CA MET A 81 43.57 -1.29 10.39
C MET A 81 44.88 -1.12 9.61
N VAL A 82 44.83 -1.29 8.29
CA VAL A 82 45.95 -0.97 7.40
C VAL A 82 45.68 0.40 6.78
N SER A 83 46.59 1.33 7.05
CA SER A 83 46.61 2.70 6.54
C SER A 83 46.62 2.74 5.01
N ALA A 84 45.68 3.49 4.43
CA ALA A 84 45.68 3.81 3.01
C ALA A 84 46.64 4.99 2.75
N THR A 85 47.81 4.69 2.19
CA THR A 85 48.66 5.69 1.51
C THR A 85 48.06 6.04 0.15
N ALA A 86 47.78 7.32 -0.07
CA ALA A 86 47.37 7.87 -1.35
C ALA A 86 48.57 7.90 -2.32
N THR A 87 48.41 7.25 -3.48
CA THR A 87 49.30 7.42 -4.62
C THR A 87 48.47 7.73 -5.86
N THR A 88 48.62 8.97 -6.34
CA THR A 88 48.21 9.43 -7.66
C THR A 88 48.97 8.68 -8.75
N ALA A 89 48.25 8.02 -9.67
CA ALA A 89 48.79 7.61 -10.96
C ALA A 89 47.68 7.59 -12.03
N ALA A 90 47.89 8.37 -13.08
CA ALA A 90 47.05 8.50 -14.28
C ALA A 90 47.28 7.30 -15.26
N PRO A 91 46.43 7.13 -16.29
CA PRO A 91 45.95 5.82 -16.75
C PRO A 91 46.80 5.18 -17.86
N PRO A 92 46.73 3.85 -18.02
CA PRO A 92 46.93 3.22 -19.33
C PRO A 92 45.57 2.87 -19.97
N THR A 93 45.38 3.38 -21.18
CA THR A 93 44.43 2.90 -22.18
C THR A 93 44.75 1.46 -22.59
N THR A 94 43.86 0.54 -22.26
CA THR A 94 43.79 -0.78 -22.91
C THR A 94 42.36 -1.01 -23.41
N THR A 95 42.24 -0.99 -24.73
CA THR A 95 41.09 -1.43 -25.51
C THR A 95 40.87 -2.92 -25.26
N GLU A 96 39.86 -3.25 -24.46
CA GLU A 96 39.39 -4.62 -24.29
C GLU A 96 37.93 -4.67 -24.77
N GLY A 97 37.71 -5.47 -25.81
CA GLY A 97 36.41 -5.64 -26.44
C GLY A 97 35.43 -6.24 -25.45
N ALA A 98 34.49 -5.42 -24.99
CA ALA A 98 33.32 -5.91 -24.27
C ALA A 98 32.46 -6.73 -25.25
N ALA A 99 32.58 -8.05 -25.15
CA ALA A 99 31.51 -8.95 -25.56
C ALA A 99 30.22 -8.47 -24.87
N PRO A 100 29.09 -8.34 -25.57
CA PRO A 100 27.83 -8.08 -24.89
C PRO A 100 27.54 -9.28 -24.00
N GLY A 101 27.69 -9.08 -22.68
CA GLY A 101 27.16 -10.01 -21.70
C GLY A 101 25.69 -10.23 -22.02
N GLY A 102 25.31 -11.48 -22.20
CA GLY A 102 23.92 -11.88 -22.39
C GLY A 102 23.11 -11.40 -21.19
N GLY A 103 22.51 -10.22 -21.34
CA GLY A 103 21.26 -9.95 -20.68
C GLY A 103 20.27 -10.97 -21.21
N ASP A 104 19.64 -11.71 -20.31
CA ASP A 104 18.37 -12.37 -20.59
C ASP A 104 17.39 -11.27 -21.01
N GLU A 105 17.42 -10.93 -22.30
CA GLU A 105 16.44 -10.05 -22.92
C GLU A 105 15.17 -10.90 -23.08
N SER A 106 14.50 -11.12 -21.95
CA SER A 106 13.11 -11.53 -21.90
C SER A 106 12.35 -10.62 -22.88
N PRO A 107 11.55 -11.17 -23.81
CA PRO A 107 11.05 -10.46 -24.97
C PRO A 107 10.45 -9.12 -24.55
N ALA A 108 11.15 -8.02 -24.85
CA ALA A 108 10.86 -6.64 -24.42
C ALA A 108 9.51 -6.50 -23.70
N GLU A 109 9.46 -6.96 -22.44
CA GLU A 109 8.19 -7.04 -21.74
C GLU A 109 7.80 -5.60 -21.42
N TRP A 110 6.73 -5.13 -22.06
CA TRP A 110 6.20 -3.80 -21.80
C TRP A 110 5.63 -3.79 -20.38
N TYR A 111 6.47 -3.45 -19.40
CA TYR A 111 6.01 -3.28 -18.03
C TYR A 111 4.98 -2.15 -17.95
N CYS A 112 3.96 -2.34 -17.12
CA CYS A 112 2.95 -1.32 -16.90
C CYS A 112 3.61 -0.08 -16.27
N LYS A 113 3.63 1.03 -17.02
CA LYS A 113 4.12 2.32 -16.57
C LYS A 113 3.02 3.08 -15.84
N VAL A 114 3.40 3.92 -14.88
CA VAL A 114 2.42 4.68 -14.09
C VAL A 114 1.51 5.55 -14.96
N ASP A 115 2.04 6.09 -16.06
CA ASP A 115 1.28 6.91 -17.01
C ASP A 115 0.20 6.11 -17.77
N ASP A 116 0.39 4.81 -17.91
CA ASP A 116 -0.57 3.87 -18.50
C ASP A 116 -1.56 3.31 -17.46
N LEU A 117 -1.43 3.70 -16.18
CA LEU A 117 -2.22 3.16 -15.08
C LEU A 117 -3.14 4.21 -14.44
N THR A 118 -4.29 3.75 -13.94
CA THR A 118 -5.08 4.44 -12.92
C THR A 118 -4.92 3.68 -11.63
N LEU A 119 -4.54 4.38 -10.55
CA LEU A 119 -4.39 3.78 -9.23
C LEU A 119 -5.50 4.27 -8.32
N THR A 120 -6.20 3.32 -7.69
CA THR A 120 -7.24 3.63 -6.70
C THR A 120 -7.06 2.76 -5.47
N LEU A 121 -7.55 3.24 -4.32
CA LEU A 121 -7.56 2.48 -3.08
C LEU A 121 -9.01 2.15 -2.72
N ARG A 122 -9.28 0.88 -2.44
CA ARG A 122 -10.59 0.40 -1.98
C ARG A 122 -10.47 -0.17 -0.58
N ASP A 123 -11.57 -0.20 0.14
CA ASP A 123 -11.63 -0.89 1.42
C ASP A 123 -11.30 -2.39 1.22
N GLY A 124 -10.60 -2.96 2.19
CA GLY A 124 -10.29 -4.39 2.26
C GLY A 124 -10.64 -4.94 3.64
N ASP A 125 -10.03 -6.07 4.00
CA ASP A 125 -10.27 -6.74 5.27
C ASP A 125 -9.50 -6.09 6.43
N ALA A 126 -9.93 -6.36 7.66
CA ALA A 126 -9.19 -5.99 8.87
C ALA A 126 -8.71 -7.26 9.59
N ALA A 127 -7.47 -7.23 10.07
CA ALA A 127 -6.87 -8.24 10.91
C ALA A 127 -6.41 -7.63 12.25
N ALA A 128 -5.89 -8.45 13.16
CA ALA A 128 -5.46 -8.02 14.50
C ALA A 128 -4.42 -6.87 14.45
N GLY A 129 -4.89 -5.63 14.60
CA GLY A 129 -4.06 -4.42 14.64
C GLY A 129 -3.67 -3.82 13.28
N THR A 130 -4.06 -4.45 12.17
CA THR A 130 -3.77 -4.00 10.81
C THR A 130 -5.06 -3.94 10.00
N VAL A 131 -5.30 -2.80 9.36
CA VAL A 131 -6.36 -2.68 8.36
C VAL A 131 -5.72 -2.87 6.99
N TYR A 132 -6.22 -3.81 6.21
CA TYR A 132 -5.81 -3.95 4.82
C TYR A 132 -6.73 -3.14 3.92
N ARG A 133 -6.11 -2.45 2.95
CA ARG A 133 -6.80 -1.81 1.83
C ARG A 133 -6.30 -2.43 0.55
N ILE A 134 -7.15 -2.41 -0.48
CA ILE A 134 -6.82 -2.98 -1.78
C ILE A 134 -6.42 -1.85 -2.72
N LEU A 135 -5.15 -1.83 -3.11
CA LEU A 135 -4.62 -0.95 -4.13
C LEU A 135 -4.86 -1.57 -5.50
N VAL A 136 -5.64 -0.89 -6.34
CA VAL A 136 -6.05 -1.37 -7.67
C VAL A 136 -5.26 -0.64 -8.74
N PHE A 137 -4.67 -1.39 -9.67
CA PHE A 137 -3.93 -0.95 -10.84
C PHE A 137 -4.76 -1.25 -12.08
N THR A 138 -5.39 -0.24 -12.66
CA THR A 138 -6.17 -0.36 -13.90
C THR A 138 -5.35 0.10 -15.08
N ASN A 139 -5.15 -0.75 -16.09
CA ASN A 139 -4.53 -0.33 -17.35
C ASN A 139 -5.49 0.60 -18.11
N LYS A 140 -5.19 1.90 -18.13
CA LYS A 140 -5.93 2.91 -18.92
C LYS A 140 -5.27 3.19 -20.28
N GLY A 141 -4.10 2.62 -20.53
CA GLY A 141 -3.37 2.77 -21.78
C GLY A 141 -4.02 2.02 -22.95
N GLY A 142 -3.54 2.29 -24.17
CA GLY A 142 -4.04 1.64 -25.39
C GLY A 142 -3.39 0.29 -25.72
N ARG A 143 -2.47 -0.18 -24.89
CA ARG A 143 -1.68 -1.41 -25.13
C ARG A 143 -1.71 -2.34 -23.94
N THR A 144 -1.51 -3.62 -24.20
CA THR A 144 -1.28 -4.62 -23.16
C THR A 144 0.07 -4.40 -22.48
N CYS A 145 0.12 -4.55 -21.17
CA CYS A 145 1.34 -4.46 -20.37
C CYS A 145 1.45 -5.59 -19.34
N VAL A 146 2.64 -5.80 -18.78
CA VAL A 146 2.90 -6.80 -17.74
C VAL A 146 3.18 -6.11 -16.39
N ILE A 147 2.58 -6.61 -15.32
CA ILE A 147 2.83 -6.17 -13.95
C ILE A 147 3.24 -7.37 -13.08
N GLN A 148 4.31 -7.24 -12.30
CA GLN A 148 4.80 -8.34 -11.46
C GLN A 148 5.51 -7.82 -10.20
N GLY A 149 5.20 -8.39 -9.05
CA GLY A 149 5.91 -8.10 -7.81
C GLY A 149 5.22 -7.01 -6.97
N PHE A 150 6.02 -6.33 -6.15
CA PHE A 150 5.52 -5.44 -5.12
C PHE A 150 5.56 -3.98 -5.60
N PRO A 151 4.46 -3.23 -5.45
CA PRO A 151 4.53 -1.79 -5.61
C PRO A 151 5.32 -1.16 -4.45
N GLY A 152 6.00 -0.05 -4.73
CA GLY A 152 6.53 0.81 -3.68
C GLY A 152 5.40 1.67 -3.13
N VAL A 153 5.22 1.72 -1.81
CA VAL A 153 4.18 2.54 -1.18
C VAL A 153 4.80 3.32 -0.03
N SER A 154 4.48 4.60 0.11
CA SER A 154 4.92 5.40 1.25
C SER A 154 3.89 6.46 1.58
N TYR A 155 3.74 6.80 2.85
CA TYR A 155 2.97 7.98 3.22
C TYR A 155 3.64 9.25 2.73
N VAL A 156 2.82 10.24 2.37
CA VAL A 156 3.28 11.58 2.03
C VAL A 156 2.45 12.66 2.71
N ALA A 157 3.09 13.80 2.98
CA ALA A 157 2.49 14.98 3.56
C ALA A 157 2.90 16.24 2.79
N GLY A 158 2.34 17.39 3.19
CA GLY A 158 2.61 18.68 2.54
C GLY A 158 2.08 18.78 1.11
N GLU A 159 2.15 19.96 0.52
CA GLU A 159 1.81 20.16 -0.91
C GLU A 159 2.94 19.70 -1.83
N ASP A 160 4.16 19.66 -1.31
CA ASP A 160 5.36 19.15 -1.95
C ASP A 160 5.40 17.62 -2.03
N GLY A 161 4.54 16.92 -1.30
CA GLY A 161 4.44 15.46 -1.33
C GLY A 161 5.66 14.76 -0.75
N HIS A 162 6.33 15.38 0.24
CA HIS A 162 7.46 14.76 0.91
C HIS A 162 7.03 13.48 1.65
N GLN A 163 7.92 12.49 1.67
CA GLN A 163 7.65 11.22 2.32
C GLN A 163 7.66 11.35 3.84
N VAL A 164 6.73 10.64 4.49
CA VAL A 164 6.62 10.54 5.95
C VAL A 164 7.03 9.15 6.40
N GLY A 165 8.24 9.06 6.98
CA GLY A 165 8.78 7.84 7.55
C GLY A 165 9.17 6.74 6.55
N PRO A 166 9.35 5.50 7.03
CA PRO A 166 9.72 4.36 6.20
C PRO A 166 8.67 4.01 5.14
N ALA A 167 9.15 3.54 3.98
CA ALA A 167 8.31 2.95 2.94
C ALA A 167 7.73 1.60 3.39
N ALA A 168 6.71 1.13 2.67
CA ALA A 168 6.05 -0.13 2.96
C ALA A 168 7.00 -1.31 2.86
N PHE A 169 6.94 -2.18 3.87
CA PHE A 169 7.66 -3.44 3.87
C PHE A 169 6.98 -4.47 2.97
N ARG A 170 7.76 -5.23 2.19
CA ARG A 170 7.24 -6.22 1.24
C ARG A 170 6.99 -7.55 1.95
N GLU A 171 5.77 -8.06 1.89
CA GLU A 171 5.36 -9.29 2.56
C GLU A 171 4.97 -10.40 1.59
N GLY A 172 5.61 -11.56 1.75
CA GLY A 172 5.38 -12.75 0.93
C GLY A 172 6.32 -12.87 -0.27
N ALA A 173 5.95 -13.72 -1.23
CA ALA A 173 6.74 -13.98 -2.44
C ALA A 173 6.34 -13.03 -3.59
N LYS A 174 7.25 -12.83 -4.56
CA LYS A 174 7.03 -11.95 -5.73
C LYS A 174 5.83 -12.33 -6.60
N GLY A 175 5.38 -13.58 -6.58
CA GLY A 175 4.32 -14.05 -7.49
C GLY A 175 4.74 -14.04 -8.97
N GLY A 176 3.85 -14.54 -9.82
CA GLY A 176 4.05 -14.60 -11.28
C GLY A 176 3.69 -13.29 -11.99
N PRO A 177 4.15 -13.10 -13.24
CA PRO A 177 3.76 -11.94 -14.05
C PRO A 177 2.28 -11.99 -14.42
N ILE A 178 1.63 -10.81 -14.42
CA ILE A 178 0.23 -10.63 -14.78
C ILE A 178 0.15 -9.76 -16.03
N THR A 179 -0.55 -10.24 -17.05
CA THR A 179 -0.79 -9.48 -18.28
C THR A 179 -2.07 -8.68 -18.16
N LEU A 180 -1.97 -7.36 -18.28
CA LEU A 180 -3.10 -6.43 -18.24
C LEU A 180 -3.38 -5.87 -19.63
N ALA A 181 -4.47 -6.32 -20.25
CA ALA A 181 -5.03 -5.67 -21.43
C ALA A 181 -5.65 -4.30 -21.05
N PRO A 182 -5.89 -3.39 -22.01
CA PRO A 182 -6.63 -2.15 -21.76
C PRO A 182 -7.94 -2.40 -21.00
N GLY A 183 -8.14 -1.67 -19.91
CA GLY A 183 -9.30 -1.79 -19.02
C GLY A 183 -9.26 -2.96 -18.04
N GLN A 184 -8.17 -3.74 -17.97
CA GLN A 184 -8.00 -4.79 -16.96
C GLN A 184 -7.29 -4.28 -15.71
N ASP A 185 -7.56 -4.97 -14.60
CA ASP A 185 -7.06 -4.62 -13.27
C ASP A 185 -6.10 -5.69 -12.74
N ALA A 186 -5.11 -5.26 -11.96
CA ALA A 186 -4.46 -6.07 -10.94
C ALA A 186 -4.59 -5.37 -9.59
N THR A 187 -4.43 -6.10 -8.49
CA THR A 187 -4.57 -5.57 -7.14
C THR A 187 -3.41 -5.96 -6.24
N ALA A 188 -3.08 -5.12 -5.27
CA ALA A 188 -2.15 -5.45 -4.19
C ALA A 188 -2.75 -5.06 -2.85
N ALA A 189 -2.68 -5.96 -1.86
CA ALA A 189 -3.07 -5.62 -0.50
C ALA A 189 -2.00 -4.76 0.17
N VAL A 190 -2.43 -3.65 0.77
CA VAL A 190 -1.59 -2.74 1.55
C VAL A 190 -2.06 -2.79 3.00
N GLY A 191 -1.17 -3.17 3.92
CA GLY A 191 -1.44 -3.20 5.35
C GLY A 191 -1.14 -1.86 5.99
N PHE A 192 -2.09 -1.35 6.78
CA PHE A 192 -2.00 -0.10 7.54
C PHE A 192 -2.06 -0.45 9.02
N VAL A 193 -0.96 -0.24 9.73
CA VAL A 193 -0.93 -0.40 11.19
C VAL A 193 -1.50 0.86 11.84
N ASN A 194 -2.24 0.69 12.94
CA ASN A 194 -2.62 1.82 13.77
C ASN A 194 -1.38 2.42 14.45
N VAL A 195 -0.95 3.59 13.98
CA VAL A 195 0.26 4.28 14.48
C VAL A 195 0.17 4.66 15.96
N ALA A 196 -1.03 4.75 16.53
CA ALA A 196 -1.23 4.98 17.96
C ALA A 196 -0.73 3.82 18.84
N ASN A 197 -0.41 2.67 18.24
CA ASN A 197 0.18 1.53 18.95
C ASN A 197 1.69 1.69 19.20
N TYR A 198 2.35 2.68 18.58
CA TYR A 198 3.77 2.94 18.77
C TYR A 198 4.01 4.05 19.79
N ASP A 199 5.18 4.03 20.45
CA ASP A 199 5.63 5.13 21.30
C ASP A 199 5.67 6.43 20.48
N PRO A 200 4.93 7.49 20.86
CA PRO A 200 4.88 8.73 20.11
C PRO A 200 6.24 9.43 20.01
N ALA A 201 7.16 9.22 20.97
CA ALA A 201 8.51 9.78 20.91
C ALA A 201 9.35 9.15 19.78
N VAL A 202 9.09 7.87 19.46
CA VAL A 202 9.76 7.13 18.38
C VAL A 202 9.02 7.32 17.05
N CYS A 203 7.71 7.15 17.05
CA CYS A 203 6.88 7.24 15.86
C CYS A 203 6.85 8.66 15.29
N LYS A 204 6.80 9.70 16.14
CA LYS A 204 6.57 11.09 15.75
C LYS A 204 5.32 11.18 14.83
N PRO A 205 4.12 10.96 15.39
CA PRO A 205 2.89 10.93 14.60
C PRO A 205 2.73 12.21 13.78
N THR A 206 2.53 12.06 12.49
CA THR A 206 2.47 13.15 11.52
C THR A 206 1.26 12.94 10.61
N GLU A 207 0.47 14.00 10.40
CA GLU A 207 -0.67 13.95 9.49
C GLU A 207 -0.18 13.71 8.05
N VAL A 208 -0.86 12.81 7.35
CA VAL A 208 -0.54 12.45 5.96
C VAL A 208 -1.76 12.69 5.09
N ARG A 209 -1.50 13.10 3.84
CA ARG A 209 -2.57 13.40 2.87
C ARG A 209 -2.84 12.25 1.89
N GLY A 210 -1.94 11.28 1.84
CA GLY A 210 -2.09 10.13 0.98
C GLY A 210 -0.85 9.28 0.88
N LEU A 211 -0.83 8.50 -0.20
CA LEU A 211 0.25 7.58 -0.54
C LEU A 211 0.94 8.04 -1.81
N ARG A 212 2.26 7.93 -1.82
CA ARG A 212 3.05 7.87 -3.05
C ARG A 212 3.24 6.41 -3.42
N VAL A 213 2.81 6.05 -4.62
CA VAL A 213 2.79 4.67 -5.10
C VAL A 213 3.61 4.53 -6.38
N TYR A 214 4.57 3.62 -6.37
CA TYR A 214 5.38 3.23 -7.52
C TYR A 214 4.89 1.87 -8.03
N PRO A 215 4.36 1.76 -9.26
CA PRO A 215 4.08 0.47 -9.86
C PRO A 215 5.33 -0.43 -9.87
N PRO A 216 5.17 -1.76 -9.83
CA PRO A 216 6.32 -2.65 -9.96
C PRO A 216 7.09 -2.38 -11.26
N HIS A 217 8.42 -2.38 -11.17
CA HIS A 217 9.32 -2.10 -12.30
C HIS A 217 9.22 -0.68 -12.90
N ASP A 218 8.60 0.27 -12.18
CA ASP A 218 8.57 1.67 -12.55
C ASP A 218 9.13 2.59 -11.45
N THR A 219 9.81 3.65 -11.87
CA THR A 219 10.40 4.66 -10.97
C THR A 219 9.58 5.94 -10.92
N ALA A 220 8.59 6.09 -11.79
CA ALA A 220 7.59 7.12 -11.69
C ALA A 220 6.49 6.70 -10.69
N SER A 221 5.88 7.67 -10.01
CA SER A 221 4.89 7.41 -8.96
C SER A 221 3.57 8.12 -9.22
N ALA A 222 2.49 7.53 -8.75
CA ALA A 222 1.18 8.16 -8.63
C ALA A 222 0.90 8.53 -7.18
N PHE A 223 0.14 9.61 -7.00
CA PHE A 223 -0.43 9.99 -5.71
C PHE A 223 -1.82 9.37 -5.55
N VAL A 224 -2.05 8.72 -4.41
CA VAL A 224 -3.36 8.15 -4.05
C VAL A 224 -3.85 8.84 -2.77
N PRO A 225 -4.95 9.62 -2.83
CA PRO A 225 -5.41 10.39 -1.69
C PRO A 225 -5.99 9.47 -0.61
N ILE A 226 -5.52 9.65 0.63
CA ILE A 226 -6.07 9.06 1.84
C ILE A 226 -5.63 9.88 3.03
N ALA A 227 -6.58 10.40 3.79
CA ALA A 227 -6.28 11.08 5.04
C ALA A 227 -5.90 10.06 6.12
N GLY A 228 -4.91 10.41 6.95
CA GLY A 228 -4.51 9.57 8.07
C GLY A 228 -3.33 10.15 8.84
N THR A 229 -2.69 9.30 9.62
CA THR A 229 -1.49 9.64 10.39
C THR A 229 -0.43 8.57 10.14
N GLY A 230 0.77 8.99 9.76
CA GLY A 230 1.96 8.15 9.63
C GLY A 230 2.95 8.42 10.76
N CYS A 231 3.93 7.54 10.94
CA CYS A 231 5.11 7.80 11.76
C CYS A 231 6.17 8.49 10.91
N ALA A 232 6.59 9.71 11.28
CA ALA A 232 7.73 10.37 10.64
C ALA A 232 9.08 9.80 11.10
N GLY A 233 9.13 9.21 12.30
CA GLY A 233 10.27 8.44 12.77
C GLY A 233 10.24 6.99 12.26
N THR A 234 11.15 6.18 12.79
CA THR A 234 11.25 4.75 12.45
C THR A 234 10.77 3.92 13.64
N PRO A 235 9.47 3.57 13.70
CA PRO A 235 8.95 2.70 14.75
C PRO A 235 9.61 1.29 14.67
N PRO A 236 9.60 0.49 15.75
CA PRO A 236 10.20 -0.84 15.77
C PRO A 236 9.50 -1.88 14.87
N GLY A 237 8.41 -1.51 14.21
CA GLY A 237 7.68 -2.34 13.24
C GLY A 237 7.34 -1.57 11.97
N ASN A 238 6.65 -2.23 11.05
CA ASN A 238 6.30 -1.64 9.77
C ASN A 238 4.96 -0.90 9.87
N GLN A 239 4.96 0.42 9.68
CA GLN A 239 3.71 1.20 9.63
C GLN A 239 2.87 0.89 8.37
N LEU A 240 3.54 0.46 7.32
CA LEU A 240 2.96 0.04 6.05
C LEU A 240 3.56 -1.29 5.64
N THR A 241 2.72 -2.20 5.15
CA THR A 241 3.15 -3.41 4.47
C THR A 241 2.47 -3.52 3.11
N VAL A 242 3.07 -4.28 2.20
CA VAL A 242 2.53 -4.45 0.86
C VAL A 242 2.78 -5.87 0.36
N HIS A 243 1.74 -6.46 -0.21
CA HIS A 243 1.81 -7.75 -0.88
C HIS A 243 2.09 -7.60 -2.37
N THR A 244 2.45 -8.72 -3.02
CA THR A 244 2.62 -8.72 -4.46
C THR A 244 1.29 -8.50 -5.18
N VAL A 245 1.36 -8.00 -6.41
CA VAL A 245 0.19 -7.87 -7.29
C VAL A 245 -0.43 -9.23 -7.61
N VAL A 246 -1.76 -9.27 -7.66
CA VAL A 246 -2.61 -10.42 -8.02
C VAL A 246 -3.71 -9.95 -8.99
N SER A 247 -4.20 -10.85 -9.85
CA SER A 247 -5.27 -10.56 -10.83
C SER A 247 -6.65 -10.56 -10.18
#